data_AF-A0A1S2M5W1-F1
#
_entry.id   AF-A0A1S2M5W1-F1
#
_cell.length_a   1.000
_cell.length_b   1.000
_cell.length_c   1.000
_cell.angle_alpha   90.00
_cell.angle_beta   90.00
_cell.angle_gamma   90.00
#
_symmetry.space_group_name_H-M   'P 1'
#
loop_
_entity.id
_entity.type
_entity.pdbx_description
1 polymer ?
#
loop_
_entity_poly.entity_id
_entity_poly.type
_entity_poly.pdbx_seq_one_letter_code
_entity_poly.pdbx_strand_id
1 'polypeptide(L)'
;MNSFVVIKADNVFKNTSFCLLTSFIVFMENQFSLNDGIYHVSNLGACSWFEFARFIFLESGYDPSLVKPVSTKEYGAISERPKFSIMSNEALINEGIKPLRP
;
A
#
# COMPACT_ATOMS: atom_id res chain seq x y z
N MET A 1 20.58 19.81 -15.44
CA MET A 1 19.16 19.47 -15.71
C MET A 1 18.57 18.99 -14.40
N ASN A 2 17.64 19.75 -13.79
CA ASN A 2 16.93 19.27 -12.62
C ASN A 2 15.83 18.31 -13.08
N SER A 3 16.12 17.02 -13.01
CA SER A 3 15.17 15.97 -13.35
C SER A 3 14.13 15.83 -12.24
N PHE A 4 12.85 15.80 -12.61
CA PHE A 4 11.72 15.55 -11.72
C PHE A 4 11.03 14.24 -12.11
N VAL A 5 10.28 13.65 -11.18
CA VAL A 5 9.53 12.41 -11.40
C VAL A 5 8.04 12.71 -11.28
N VAL A 6 7.24 12.24 -12.24
CA VAL A 6 5.79 12.47 -12.26
C VAL A 6 5.07 11.22 -11.77
N ILE A 7 4.21 11.35 -10.75
CA ILE A 7 3.54 10.23 -10.07
C ILE A 7 2.05 10.50 -9.90
N LYS A 8 1.22 9.47 -10.12
CA LYS A 8 -0.24 9.56 -10.00
C LYS A 8 -0.69 9.93 -8.59
N ALA A 9 -1.53 10.95 -8.46
CA ALA A 9 -2.00 11.43 -7.16
C ALA A 9 -3.42 10.98 -6.78
N ASP A 10 -4.20 10.51 -7.74
CA ASP A 10 -5.64 10.27 -7.59
C ASP A 10 -6.03 8.80 -7.35
N ASN A 11 -5.07 7.87 -7.34
CA ASN A 11 -5.30 6.49 -6.89
C ASN A 11 -4.80 6.33 -5.45
N VAL A 12 -5.64 5.80 -4.56
CA VAL A 12 -5.33 5.56 -3.15
C VAL A 12 -5.30 4.05 -2.86
N PHE A 13 -4.27 3.61 -2.12
CA PHE A 13 -4.04 2.21 -1.78
C PHE A 13 -3.44 2.05 -0.38
N LYS A 14 -3.36 0.80 0.07
CA LYS A 14 -2.56 0.41 1.25
C LYS A 14 -1.28 -0.24 0.76
N ASN A 15 -0.13 0.25 1.20
CA ASN A 15 1.13 -0.44 0.94
C ASN A 15 1.17 -1.74 1.74
N THR A 16 1.92 -2.73 1.25
CA THR A 16 2.21 -3.95 2.00
C THR A 16 3.66 -4.27 1.81
N SER A 17 4.42 -4.33 2.90
CA SER A 17 5.82 -4.75 2.84
C SER A 17 5.89 -6.26 2.61
N PHE A 18 6.68 -6.69 1.62
CA PHE A 18 6.90 -8.11 1.34
C PHE A 18 7.43 -8.86 2.57
N CYS A 19 8.42 -8.31 3.26
CA CYS A 19 9.01 -8.92 4.46
C CYS A 19 7.98 -9.10 5.60
N LEU A 20 7.07 -8.13 5.76
CA LEU A 20 6.00 -8.23 6.76
C LEU A 20 4.97 -9.28 6.36
N LEU A 21 4.59 -9.34 5.08
CA LEU A 21 3.65 -10.34 4.59
C LEU A 21 4.19 -11.76 4.74
N THR A 22 5.46 -12.00 4.42
CA THR A 22 6.08 -13.32 4.60
C THR A 22 6.09 -13.74 6.08
N SER A 23 6.50 -12.83 6.97
CA SER A 23 6.50 -13.10 8.41
C SER A 23 5.08 -13.40 8.92
N PHE A 24 4.09 -12.71 8.36
CA PHE A 24 2.69 -12.90 8.70
C PHE A 24 2.15 -14.25 8.23
N ILE A 25 2.46 -14.69 7.00
CA ILE A 25 2.04 -16.01 6.50
C ILE A 25 2.58 -17.12 7.39
N VAL A 26 3.87 -17.06 7.76
CA VAL A 26 4.48 -18.03 8.69
C VAL A 26 3.78 -17.98 10.06
N PHE A 27 3.49 -16.80 10.57
CA PHE A 27 2.72 -16.66 11.82
C PHE A 27 1.34 -17.34 11.72
N MET A 28 0.62 -17.12 10.62
CA MET A 28 -0.71 -17.70 10.37
C MET A 28 -0.68 -19.22 10.28
N GLU A 29 0.31 -19.80 9.60
CA GLU A 29 0.49 -21.27 9.53
C GLU A 29 0.69 -21.91 10.91
N ASN A 30 1.22 -21.16 11.88
CA ASN A 30 1.42 -21.63 13.24
C ASN A 30 0.18 -21.41 14.15
N GLN A 31 -0.88 -20.76 13.65
CA GLN A 31 -2.14 -20.58 14.39
C GLN A 31 -3.13 -21.70 14.04
N PHE A 32 -3.17 -22.73 14.88
CA PHE A 32 -4.05 -23.90 14.70
C PHE A 32 -5.56 -23.61 14.86
N SER A 33 -5.95 -22.38 15.20
CA SER A 33 -7.33 -22.01 15.57
C SER A 33 -8.03 -21.07 14.59
N LEU A 34 -7.43 -20.82 13.42
CA LEU A 34 -8.08 -19.98 12.42
C LEU A 34 -9.15 -20.75 11.68
N ASN A 35 -10.28 -20.09 11.45
CA ASN A 35 -11.30 -20.63 10.57
C ASN A 35 -10.79 -20.60 9.11
N ASP A 36 -11.17 -21.61 8.33
CA ASP A 36 -10.89 -21.60 6.90
C ASP A 36 -11.66 -20.46 6.23
N GLY A 37 -10.98 -19.64 5.44
CA GLY A 37 -11.60 -18.47 4.84
C GLY A 37 -10.65 -17.62 3.99
N ILE A 38 -11.21 -16.56 3.41
CA ILE A 38 -10.47 -15.57 2.63
C ILE A 38 -10.22 -14.36 3.53
N TYR A 39 -8.94 -14.04 3.73
CA TYR A 39 -8.50 -12.90 4.54
C TYR A 39 -7.77 -11.88 3.68
N HIS A 40 -8.06 -10.60 3.90
CA HIS A 40 -7.27 -9.51 3.35
C HIS A 40 -6.15 -9.15 4.32
N VAL A 41 -4.93 -9.07 3.80
CA VAL A 41 -3.75 -8.71 4.59
C VAL A 41 -3.02 -7.56 3.89
N SER A 42 -3.07 -6.40 4.53
CA SER A 42 -2.38 -5.18 4.09
C SER A 42 -1.95 -4.34 5.29
N ASN A 43 -0.96 -3.45 5.13
CA ASN A 43 -0.62 -2.51 6.21
C ASN A 43 -1.83 -1.64 6.59
N LEU A 44 -1.77 -1.08 7.79
CA LEU A 44 -2.70 -0.03 8.20
C LEU A 44 -2.39 1.30 7.46
N GLY A 45 -3.35 2.22 7.52
CA GLY A 45 -3.27 3.49 6.79
C GLY A 45 -3.65 3.35 5.31
N ALA A 46 -3.55 4.44 4.58
CA ALA A 46 -3.69 4.50 3.13
C ALA A 46 -2.95 5.73 2.61
N CYS A 47 -2.46 5.67 1.38
CA CYS A 47 -1.84 6.80 0.70
C CYS A 47 -2.05 6.72 -0.80
N SER A 48 -1.89 7.84 -1.48
CA SER A 48 -1.73 7.89 -2.93
C SER A 48 -0.33 7.48 -3.36
N TRP A 49 -0.16 7.10 -4.63
CA TRP A 49 1.20 6.84 -5.16
C TRP A 49 2.09 8.06 -5.04
N PHE A 50 1.53 9.26 -5.21
CA PHE A 50 2.23 10.52 -5.05
C PHE A 50 2.78 10.71 -3.63
N GLU A 51 1.95 10.50 -2.61
CA GLU A 51 2.36 10.60 -1.21
C GLU A 51 3.42 9.55 -0.87
N PHE A 52 3.23 8.30 -1.33
CA PHE A 52 4.18 7.22 -1.10
C PHE A 52 5.55 7.51 -1.74
N ALA A 53 5.57 7.99 -2.99
CA ALA A 53 6.81 8.37 -3.66
C ALA A 53 7.53 9.54 -2.98
N ARG A 54 6.78 10.55 -2.51
CA ARG A 54 7.36 11.66 -1.73
C ARG A 54 7.97 11.18 -0.42
N PHE A 55 7.31 10.25 0.27
CA PHE A 55 7.83 9.64 1.48
C PHE A 55 9.13 8.87 1.19
N ILE A 56 9.19 8.07 0.13
CA ILE A 56 10.42 7.37 -0.28
C ILE A 56 11.56 8.36 -0.56
N PHE A 57 11.30 9.45 -1.28
CA PHE A 57 12.31 10.48 -1.55
C PHE A 57 12.86 11.06 -0.25
N LEU A 58 11.97 11.44 0.67
CA LEU A 58 12.33 11.98 1.98
C LEU A 58 13.22 11.00 2.76
N GLU A 59 12.78 9.76 2.92
CA GLU A 59 13.51 8.72 3.66
C GLU A 59 14.84 8.33 3.01
N SER A 60 14.95 8.51 1.69
CA SER A 60 16.19 8.26 0.94
C SER A 60 17.14 9.46 0.91
N GLY A 61 16.81 10.57 1.58
CA GLY A 61 17.62 11.79 1.64
C GLY A 61 17.53 12.69 0.40
N TYR A 62 16.54 12.49 -0.46
CA TYR A 62 16.26 13.32 -1.63
C TYR A 62 15.17 14.35 -1.37
N ASP A 63 15.14 15.41 -2.18
CA ASP A 63 14.10 16.45 -2.09
C ASP A 63 12.73 15.92 -2.57
N PRO A 64 11.71 15.82 -1.69
CA PRO A 64 10.38 15.35 -2.07
C PRO A 64 9.63 16.29 -3.01
N SER A 65 10.10 17.53 -3.20
CA SER A 65 9.53 18.50 -4.14
C SER A 65 9.76 18.11 -5.60
N LEU A 66 10.73 17.21 -5.86
CA LEU A 66 11.03 16.66 -7.18
C LEU A 66 9.97 15.67 -7.67
N VAL A 67 9.09 15.18 -6.79
CA VAL A 67 7.93 14.38 -7.16
C VAL A 67 6.79 15.33 -7.52
N LYS A 68 6.29 15.24 -8.74
CA LYS A 68 5.16 16.05 -9.25
C LYS A 68 3.91 15.19 -9.42
N PRO A 69 2.73 15.68 -9.02
CA PRO A 69 1.49 14.94 -9.18
C PRO A 69 1.06 14.92 -10.65
N VAL A 70 0.36 13.85 -11.04
CA VAL A 70 -0.40 13.77 -12.30
C VAL A 70 -1.73 13.06 -12.05
N SER A 71 -2.75 13.39 -12.83
CA SER A 71 -4.02 12.65 -12.77
C SER A 71 -3.92 11.31 -13.53
N THR A 72 -4.78 10.34 -13.18
CA THR A 72 -4.88 9.07 -13.90
C THR A 72 -5.22 9.29 -15.39
N LYS A 73 -6.02 10.32 -15.70
CA LYS A 73 -6.38 10.68 -17.07
C LYS A 73 -5.17 11.16 -17.87
N GLU A 74 -4.37 12.06 -17.30
CA GLU A 74 -3.15 12.57 -17.94
C GLU A 74 -2.06 11.51 -18.06
N TYR A 75 -1.99 10.58 -17.11
CA TYR A 75 -1.06 9.45 -17.16
C TYR A 75 -1.37 8.48 -18.32
N GLY A 76 -2.64 8.38 -18.76
CA GLY A 76 -3.00 7.68 -19.99
C GLY A 76 -2.75 6.16 -19.99
N ALA A 77 -2.85 5.49 -18.85
CA ALA A 77 -2.69 4.04 -18.78
C ALA A 77 -3.74 3.33 -19.65
N ILE A 78 -3.33 2.30 -20.40
CA ILE A 78 -4.23 1.49 -21.24
C ILE A 78 -5.27 0.75 -20.39
N SER A 79 -4.86 0.28 -19.21
CA SER A 79 -5.74 -0.44 -18.28
C SER A 79 -6.32 0.51 -17.24
N GLU A 80 -7.63 0.46 -17.09
CA GLU A 80 -8.34 1.16 -16.02
C GLU A 80 -7.90 0.62 -14.66
N ARG A 81 -7.49 1.51 -13.77
CA ARG A 81 -7.16 1.20 -12.38
C ARG A 81 -8.25 1.77 -11.47
N PRO A 82 -8.67 1.03 -10.44
CA PRO A 82 -9.58 1.57 -9.44
C PRO A 82 -9.03 2.84 -8.80
N LYS A 83 -9.90 3.82 -8.53
CA LYS A 83 -9.54 5.02 -7.75
C LYS A 83 -9.19 4.68 -6.31
N PHE A 84 -9.86 3.67 -5.74
CA PHE A 84 -9.64 3.17 -4.39
C PHE A 84 -9.40 1.67 -4.44
N SER A 85 -8.24 1.23 -3.95
CA SER A 85 -7.89 -0.19 -3.81
C SER A 85 -7.55 -0.52 -2.36
N ILE A 86 -8.30 0.07 -1.43
CA ILE A 86 -8.15 -0.14 0.01
C ILE A 86 -8.97 -1.37 0.40
N MET A 87 -8.32 -2.35 1.02
CA MET A 87 -8.96 -3.57 1.47
C MET A 87 -9.11 -3.55 3.00
N SER A 88 -10.27 -3.96 3.51
CA SER A 88 -10.52 -4.05 4.95
C SER A 88 -9.86 -5.30 5.53
N ASN A 89 -9.18 -5.16 6.67
CA ASN A 89 -8.60 -6.27 7.43
C ASN A 89 -9.60 -6.81 8.50
N GLU A 90 -10.89 -6.48 8.41
CA GLU A 90 -11.91 -6.86 9.41
C GLU A 90 -12.00 -8.35 9.68
N ALA A 91 -12.00 -9.19 8.63
CA ALA A 91 -12.05 -10.64 8.80
C ALA A 91 -10.89 -11.14 9.68
N LEU A 92 -9.70 -10.56 9.50
CA LEU A 92 -8.52 -10.89 10.28
C LEU A 92 -8.64 -10.43 11.74
N ILE A 93 -9.20 -9.23 11.96
CA ILE A 93 -9.42 -8.66 13.28
C ILE A 93 -10.45 -9.48 14.07
N ASN A 94 -11.49 -9.98 13.40
CA ASN A 94 -12.54 -10.80 14.02
C ASN A 94 -12.01 -12.14 14.54
N GLU A 95 -10.93 -12.66 13.95
CA GLU A 95 -10.20 -13.83 14.44
C GLU A 95 -9.21 -13.50 15.59
N GLY A 96 -9.23 -12.27 16.10
CA GLY A 96 -8.35 -11.81 17.17
C GLY A 96 -6.91 -11.51 16.73
N ILE A 97 -6.64 -11.50 15.41
CA ILE A 97 -5.29 -11.25 14.88
C ILE A 97 -5.08 -9.76 14.67
N LYS A 98 -3.93 -9.28 15.17
CA LYS A 98 -3.53 -7.89 14.99
C LYS A 98 -3.13 -7.64 13.53
N PRO A 99 -3.64 -6.58 12.88
CA PRO A 99 -3.26 -6.22 11.53
C PRO A 99 -1.79 -5.78 11.46
N LEU A 100 -1.24 -5.78 10.24
CA LEU A 100 0.11 -5.30 9.97
C LEU A 100 0.26 -3.82 10.35
N ARG A 101 1.48 -3.43 10.76
CA ARG A 101 1.81 -2.05 11.15
C ARG A 101 1.57 -1.09 9.97
N PRO A 102 1.29 0.20 10.21
CA PRO A 102 1.32 1.24 9.17
C PRO A 102 2.67 1.20 8.41
#